data_AF-A0A931QGA6-F1
#
_entry.id   AF-A0A931QGA6-F1
#
_cell.length_a   1.000
_cell.length_b   1.000
_cell.length_c   1.000
_cell.angle_alpha   90.00
_cell.angle_beta   90.00
_cell.angle_gamma   90.00
#
_symmetry.space_group_name_H-M   'P 1'
#
loop_
_entity.id
_entity.type
_entity.pdbx_description
1 polymer ?
#
loop_
_entity_poly.entity_id
_entity_poly.type
_entity_poly.pdbx_seq_one_letter_code
_entity_poly.pdbx_strand_id
1 'polypeptide(L)'
;LQLEGGQLDEHGYLCDIVDVEKHLDEIVGYYREQMLNEKLEFAGLNPSIEHFARILATSLNEKIKAGNISALKVVLWENESAWASFQVDRLKS
;
A
#
# COMPACT_ATOMS: atom_id res chain seq x y z
N LEU A 1 -2.64 6.38 -0.21
CA LEU A 1 -3.04 5.11 -0.85
C LEU A 1 -4.05 5.43 -1.94
N GLN A 2 -3.93 4.82 -3.12
CA GLN A 2 -4.91 4.92 -4.21
C GLN A 2 -5.35 3.50 -4.61
N LEU A 3 -6.65 3.31 -4.76
CA LEU A 3 -7.27 2.05 -5.17
C LEU A 3 -8.07 2.31 -6.45
N GLU A 4 -7.93 1.42 -7.43
CA GLU A 4 -8.57 1.54 -8.73
C GLU A 4 -9.30 0.24 -9.06
N GLY A 5 -10.46 0.34 -9.69
CA GLY A 5 -11.23 -0.81 -10.19
C GLY A 5 -12.29 -0.39 -11.19
N GLY A 6 -12.68 -1.32 -12.06
CA GLY A 6 -13.60 -1.05 -13.16
C GLY A 6 -15.08 -1.17 -12.82
N GLN A 7 -15.40 -1.67 -11.62
CA GLN A 7 -16.77 -1.98 -11.20
C GLN A 7 -16.96 -1.71 -9.70
N LEU A 8 -18.17 -1.32 -9.34
CA LEU A 8 -18.62 -1.20 -7.95
C LEU A 8 -19.38 -2.48 -7.56
N ASP A 9 -19.45 -2.77 -6.27
CA ASP A 9 -20.28 -3.84 -5.74
C ASP A 9 -21.78 -3.51 -5.78
N GLU A 10 -22.63 -4.42 -5.28
CA GLU A 10 -24.09 -4.25 -5.24
C GLU A 10 -24.57 -3.06 -4.39
N HIS A 11 -23.71 -2.57 -3.51
CA HIS A 11 -23.97 -1.42 -2.65
C HIS A 11 -23.38 -0.11 -3.21
N GLY A 12 -22.71 -0.17 -4.36
CA GLY A 12 -22.12 1.00 -5.02
C GLY A 12 -20.74 1.39 -4.50
N TYR A 13 -20.00 0.48 -3.86
CA TYR A 13 -18.65 0.74 -3.36
C TYR A 13 -17.57 0.03 -4.18
N LEU A 14 -16.39 0.67 -4.26
CA LEU A 14 -15.20 0.02 -4.84
C LEU A 14 -14.54 -0.92 -3.85
N CYS A 15 -14.64 -0.67 -2.55
CA CYS A 15 -14.17 -1.56 -1.50
C CYS A 15 -14.73 -1.06 -0.16
N ASP A 16 -14.71 -1.92 0.85
CA ASP A 16 -14.96 -1.48 2.22
C ASP A 16 -13.79 -0.59 2.69
N ILE A 17 -14.05 0.72 2.82
CA ILE A 17 -13.03 1.69 3.22
C ILE A 17 -12.57 1.48 4.67
N VAL A 18 -13.44 0.98 5.55
CA VAL A 18 -13.11 0.75 6.96
C VAL A 18 -12.10 -0.39 7.08
N ASP A 19 -12.26 -1.44 6.27
CA ASP A 19 -11.29 -2.54 6.18
C ASP A 19 -9.95 -2.06 5.60
N VAL A 20 -9.99 -1.22 4.57
CA VAL A 20 -8.78 -0.62 3.97
C VAL A 20 -8.04 0.26 4.99
N GLU A 21 -8.74 1.13 5.71
CA GLU A 21 -8.15 2.00 6.74
C GLU A 21 -7.52 1.17 7.86
N LYS A 22 -8.20 0.14 8.34
CA LYS A 22 -7.66 -0.78 9.34
C LYS A 22 -6.33 -1.39 8.87
N HIS A 23 -6.26 -1.91 7.65
CA HIS A 23 -5.03 -2.51 7.14
C HIS A 23 -3.91 -1.49 6.90
N LEU A 24 -4.27 -0.27 6.49
CA LEU A 24 -3.34 0.84 6.37
C LEU A 24 -2.74 1.21 7.73
N ASP A 25 -3.58 1.37 8.75
CA ASP A 25 -3.16 1.73 10.10
C ASP A 25 -2.30 0.65 10.75
N GLU A 26 -2.66 -0.63 10.57
CA GLU A 26 -1.83 -1.76 11.01
C GLU A 26 -0.41 -1.70 10.41
N ILE A 27 -0.31 -1.48 9.09
CA ILE A 27 0.98 -1.45 8.40
C ILE A 27 1.76 -0.19 8.79
N VAL A 28 1.15 0.98 8.77
CA VAL A 28 1.82 2.24 9.15
C VAL A 28 2.25 2.18 10.61
N GLY A 29 1.43 1.62 11.49
CA GLY A 29 1.75 1.41 12.90
C GLY A 29 2.98 0.53 13.12
N TYR A 30 3.19 -0.49 12.28
CA TYR A 30 4.36 -1.37 12.37
C TYR A 30 5.71 -0.66 12.06
N TYR A 31 5.67 0.39 11.23
CA TYR A 31 6.86 1.17 10.84
C TYR A 31 7.00 2.50 11.61
N ARG A 32 5.94 2.95 12.29
CA ARG A 32 5.94 4.20 13.05
C ARG A 32 6.97 4.16 14.17
N GLU A 33 7.81 5.19 14.28
CA GLU A 33 8.87 5.29 15.30
C GLU A 33 9.85 4.11 15.27
N GLN A 34 10.10 3.55 14.09
CA GLN A 34 11.05 2.46 13.88
C GLN A 34 12.13 2.86 12.88
N MET A 35 13.31 2.27 13.04
CA MET A 35 14.40 2.41 12.08
C MET A 35 14.19 1.41 10.93
N LEU A 36 14.01 1.90 9.70
CA LEU A 36 13.70 1.04 8.54
C LEU A 36 14.78 -0.01 8.27
N ASN A 37 16.05 0.33 8.47
CA ASN A 37 17.19 -0.57 8.28
C ASN A 37 17.24 -1.75 9.29
N GLU A 38 16.44 -1.71 10.35
CA GLU A 38 16.33 -2.81 11.33
C GLU A 38 15.18 -3.78 10.98
N LYS A 39 14.36 -3.45 9.97
CA LYS A 39 13.24 -4.27 9.52
C LYS A 39 13.69 -5.33 8.52
N LEU A 40 13.13 -6.54 8.63
CA LEU A 40 13.50 -7.68 7.79
C LEU A 40 13.21 -7.41 6.31
N GLU A 41 12.17 -6.65 6.02
CA GLU A 41 11.75 -6.22 4.69
C GLU A 41 12.81 -5.35 3.98
N PHE A 42 13.71 -4.74 4.75
CA PHE A 42 14.84 -3.95 4.27
C PHE A 42 16.18 -4.69 4.36
N ALA A 43 16.21 -5.96 4.75
CA ALA A 43 17.45 -6.73 4.84
C ALA A 43 18.16 -6.79 3.47
N GLY A 44 19.39 -6.27 3.40
CA GLY A 44 20.17 -6.19 2.15
C GLY A 44 19.69 -5.10 1.18
N LEU A 45 18.79 -4.21 1.61
CA LEU A 45 18.28 -3.08 0.83
C LEU A 45 18.71 -1.74 1.44
N ASN A 46 18.86 -0.73 0.59
CA ASN A 46 18.98 0.65 1.05
C ASN A 46 17.62 1.13 1.59
N PRO A 47 17.52 1.71 2.80
CA PRO A 47 16.25 2.22 3.37
C PRO A 47 15.78 3.52 2.69
N SER A 48 15.51 3.42 1.39
CA SER A 48 15.02 4.49 0.53
C SER A 48 13.49 4.51 0.46
N ILE A 49 12.91 5.68 0.15
CA ILE A 49 11.45 5.85 0.02
C ILE A 49 10.88 5.06 -1.16
N GLU A 50 11.68 4.76 -2.18
CA GLU A 50 11.31 3.95 -3.34
C GLU A 50 11.15 2.48 -2.95
N HIS A 51 12.11 1.93 -2.20
CA HIS A 51 11.97 0.58 -1.65
C HIS A 51 10.83 0.52 -0.65
N PHE A 52 10.64 1.56 0.15
CA PHE A 52 9.56 1.60 1.12
C PHE A 52 8.18 1.62 0.43
N ALA A 53 8.00 2.44 -0.60
CA ALA A 53 6.74 2.49 -1.36
C ALA A 53 6.39 1.12 -1.96
N ARG A 54 7.39 0.40 -2.50
CA ARG A 54 7.21 -0.97 -3.00
C ARG A 54 6.79 -1.94 -1.89
N ILE A 55 7.50 -1.94 -0.76
CA ILE A 55 7.20 -2.81 0.38
C ILE A 55 5.76 -2.57 0.86
N LEU A 56 5.39 -1.31 1.10
CA LEU A 56 4.04 -0.95 1.54
C LEU A 56 2.97 -1.37 0.54
N ALA A 57 3.18 -1.12 -0.76
CA ALA A 57 2.22 -1.48 -1.79
C ALA A 57 2.02 -2.99 -1.88
N THR A 58 3.09 -3.79 -1.81
CA THR A 58 3.00 -5.25 -1.81
C THR A 58 2.28 -5.76 -0.56
N SER A 59 2.63 -5.26 0.64
CA SER A 59 2.00 -5.67 1.90
C SER A 59 0.51 -5.30 1.96
N LEU A 60 0.13 -4.09 1.54
CA LEU A 60 -1.26 -3.67 1.45
C LEU A 60 -2.02 -4.50 0.41
N ASN A 61 -1.39 -4.81 -0.71
CA ASN A 61 -1.99 -5.65 -1.74
C ASN A 61 -2.31 -7.06 -1.22
N GLU A 62 -1.43 -7.62 -0.40
CA GLU A 62 -1.64 -8.93 0.23
C GLU A 62 -2.75 -8.90 1.29
N LYS A 63 -2.90 -7.82 2.04
CA LYS A 63 -3.95 -7.69 3.08
C LYS A 63 -5.32 -7.36 2.51
N ILE A 64 -5.42 -6.39 1.61
CA ILE A 64 -6.71 -5.90 1.08
C ILE A 64 -7.27 -6.91 0.07
N LYS A 65 -8.28 -7.68 0.47
CA LYS A 65 -8.86 -8.78 -0.33
C LYS A 65 -10.02 -8.38 -1.26
N ALA A 66 -10.25 -7.09 -1.47
CA ALA A 66 -11.30 -6.61 -2.38
C ALA A 66 -11.01 -7.04 -3.84
N GLY A 67 -11.88 -7.91 -4.37
CA GLY A 67 -11.72 -8.53 -5.70
C GLY A 67 -12.05 -7.63 -6.89
N ASN A 68 -12.75 -6.53 -6.64
CA ASN A 68 -13.09 -5.50 -7.64
C ASN A 68 -11.96 -4.47 -7.86
N ILE A 69 -10.92 -4.48 -7.02
CA ILE A 69 -9.73 -3.66 -7.22
C ILE A 69 -8.85 -4.29 -8.31
N SER A 70 -8.54 -3.50 -9.34
CA SER A 70 -7.63 -3.86 -10.44
C SER A 70 -6.22 -3.29 -10.26
N ALA A 71 -6.03 -2.23 -9.47
CA ALA A 71 -4.71 -1.71 -9.14
C ALA A 71 -4.68 -1.06 -7.75
N LEU A 72 -3.52 -1.14 -7.11
CA LEU A 72 -3.23 -0.49 -5.84
C LEU A 72 -1.92 0.28 -5.96
N LYS A 73 -1.95 1.57 -5.61
CA LYS A 73 -0.77 2.44 -5.63
C LYS A 73 -0.52 3.07 -4.27
N VAL A 74 0.71 2.94 -3.79
CA VAL A 74 1.21 3.69 -2.62
C VAL A 74 2.03 4.87 -3.12
N VAL A 75 1.78 6.04 -2.54
CA VAL A 75 2.58 7.25 -2.72
C VAL A 75 3.10 7.65 -1.35
N LEU A 76 4.42 7.77 -1.22
CA LEU A 76 5.11 8.24 -0.03
C LEU A 76 5.77 9.57 -0.32
N TRP A 77 5.57 10.51 0.59
CA TRP A 77 6.20 11.83 0.55
C TRP A 77 7.25 11.89 1.63
N GLU A 78 8.50 12.16 1.26
CA GLU A 78 9.57 12.45 2.20
C GLU A 78 9.43 13.89 2.73
N ASN A 79 9.07 14.79 1.82
CA ASN A 79 8.80 16.20 2.08
C ASN A 79 7.88 16.74 0.97
N GLU A 80 7.63 18.04 0.96
CA GLU A 80 6.72 18.70 0.00
C GLU A 80 7.16 18.59 -1.47
N SER A 81 8.47 18.39 -1.73
CA SER A 81 9.07 18.40 -3.06
C SER A 81 9.53 17.04 -3.56
N ALA A 82 9.65 16.04 -2.67
CA ALA A 82 10.19 14.73 -2.97
C ALA A 82 9.23 13.62 -2.53
N TRP A 83 8.89 12.75 -3.48
CA TRP A 83 8.00 11.61 -3.29
C TRP A 83 8.39 10.44 -4.18
N ALA A 84 7.98 9.25 -3.75
CA ALA A 84 8.08 8.02 -4.52
C ALA A 84 6.74 7.29 -4.55
N SER A 85 6.47 6.56 -5.62
CA SER A 85 5.28 5.72 -5.69
C SER A 85 5.56 4.37 -6.31
N PHE A 86 4.82 3.36 -5.86
CA PHE A 86 4.82 2.04 -6.44
C PHE A 86 3.39 1.54 -6.64
N GLN A 87 3.15 0.90 -7.78
CA GLN A 87 1.85 0.36 -8.16
C GLN A 87 1.94 -1.16 -8.33
N VAL A 88 0.93 -1.85 -7.80
CA VAL A 88 0.69 -3.27 -8.05
C VAL A 88 -0.58 -3.37 -8.88
N ASP A 89 -0.45 -3.94 -10.09
CA ASP A 89 -1.60 -4.32 -10.90
C ASP A 89 -2.10 -5.70 -10.45
N ARG A 90 -3.41 -5.82 -10.20
CA ARG A 90 -4.08 -7.07 -9.88
C ARG A 90 -4.62 -7.65 -11.18
N LEU A 91 -4.14 -8.84 -11.55
CA LEU A 91 -4.78 -9.59 -12.62
C LEU A 91 -6.22 -9.89 -12.21
N LYS A 92 -7.17 -9.67 -13.12
CA LYS A 92 -8.55 -10.12 -12.92
C LYS A 92 -8.53 -11.64 -12.75
N SER A 93 -8.88 -12.10 -11.56
CA SER A 93 -9.23 -13.51 -11.32
C SER A 93 -10.52 -13.87 -12.05
#